data_AF-A0A923VBA3-F1
#
_entry.id   AF-A0A923VBA3-F1
#
_cell.length_a   1.000
_cell.length_b   1.000
_cell.length_c   1.000
_cell.angle_alpha   90.00
_cell.angle_beta   90.00
_cell.angle_gamma   90.00
#
_symmetry.space_group_name_H-M   'P 1'
#
loop_
_entity.id
_entity.type
_entity.pdbx_description
1 polymer ?
#
loop_
_entity_poly.entity_id
_entity_poly.type
_entity_poly.pdbx_seq_one_letter_code
_entity_poly.pdbx_strand_id
1 'polypeptide(L)' 'MRRYSQQKRFLFAVDCIIFGYDGQELKLLVIQRSFEPSKGMWSLVGGFVSETESA' A
#
# COMPACT_ATOMS: atom_id res chain seq x y z
N MET A 1 -23.30 22.38 4.62
CA MET A 1 -24.20 21.32 4.11
C MET A 1 -23.41 20.02 3.99
N ARG A 2 -23.75 18.96 4.73
CA ARG A 2 -23.13 17.63 4.54
C ARG A 2 -23.80 16.95 3.34
N ARG A 3 -23.20 17.07 2.16
CA ARG A 3 -23.62 16.31 0.98
C ARG A 3 -23.15 14.86 1.13
N TYR A 4 -23.92 13.90 0.62
CA TYR A 4 -23.55 12.47 0.57
C TYR A 4 -23.33 11.78 1.92
N SER A 5 -23.96 12.25 3.01
CA SER A 5 -23.80 11.66 4.35
C SER A 5 -24.29 10.21 4.49
N GLN A 6 -25.05 9.70 3.52
CA GLN A 6 -25.54 8.32 3.49
C GLN A 6 -24.61 7.36 2.72
N GLN A 7 -23.51 7.86 2.14
CA GLN A 7 -22.59 7.02 1.39
C GLN A 7 -21.65 6.24 2.32
N LYS A 8 -21.38 4.99 1.97
CA LYS A 8 -20.46 4.13 2.71
C LYS A 8 -19.02 4.62 2.53
N ARG A 9 -18.28 4.71 3.63
CA ARG A 9 -16.83 4.98 3.61
C ARG A 9 -16.05 3.68 3.42
N PHE A 10 -14.94 3.77 2.71
CA PHE A 10 -14.00 2.68 2.51
C PHE A 10 -12.62 3.10 3.01
N LEU A 11 -11.83 2.13 3.48
CA LEU A 11 -10.41 2.34 3.73
C LEU A 11 -9.69 2.42 2.38
N PHE A 12 -8.78 3.39 2.25
CA PHE A 12 -8.01 3.57 1.03
C PHE A 12 -6.57 3.15 1.28
N ALA A 13 -6.11 2.14 0.54
CA ALA A 13 -4.74 1.63 0.62
C ALA A 13 -3.95 2.05 -0.63
N VAL A 14 -2.64 2.18 -0.46
CA VAL A 14 -1.65 2.42 -1.52
C VAL A 14 -0.59 1.34 -1.43
N ASP A 15 -0.24 0.77 -2.58
CA ASP A 15 0.87 -0.17 -2.75
C ASP A 15 1.84 0.37 -3.82
N CYS A 16 3.13 0.33 -3.50
CA CYS A 16 4.19 0.89 -4.32
C CYS A 16 4.95 -0.22 -5.07
N ILE A 17 5.17 -0.03 -6.38
CA ILE A 17 6.05 -0.85 -7.20
C ILE A 17 7.38 -0.12 -7.32
N ILE A 18 8.35 -0.50 -6.49
CA ILE A 18 9.65 0.18 -6.41
C ILE A 18 10.68 -0.66 -7.16
N PHE A 19 11.09 -0.16 -8.33
CA PHE A 19 12.16 -0.74 -9.10
C PHE A 19 13.53 -0.20 -8.67
N GLY A 20 14.53 -1.08 -8.64
CA GLY A 20 15.94 -0.71 -8.52
C GLY A 20 16.74 -1.37 -9.63
N TYR A 21 17.80 -0.71 -10.11
CA TYR A 21 18.72 -1.27 -11.10
C TYR A 21 20.13 -1.20 -10.55
N ASP A 22 20.84 -2.32 -10.54
CA ASP A 22 22.19 -2.41 -9.96
C ASP A 22 23.30 -2.41 -11.02
N GLY A 23 22.96 -2.14 -12.28
CA GLY A 23 23.90 -2.20 -13.41
C GLY A 23 23.88 -3.55 -14.15
N GLN A 24 23.18 -4.56 -13.64
CA GLN A 24 23.02 -5.86 -14.31
C GLN A 24 21.56 -6.19 -14.55
N GLU A 25 20.74 -6.13 -13.50
CA GLU A 25 19.35 -6.57 -13.57
C GLU A 25 18.39 -5.58 -12.90
N LEU A 26 17.16 -5.55 -13.41
CA LEU A 26 16.07 -4.82 -12.77
C LEU A 26 15.55 -5.65 -11.59
N LYS A 27 15.49 -5.03 -10.42
CA LYS A 27 15.04 -5.63 -9.16
C LYS A 27 13.76 -4.95 -8.69
N LEU A 28 12.92 -5.71 -7.99
CA LEU A 28 11.72 -5.22 -7.33
C LEU A 28 11.92 -5.29 -5.81
N LEU A 29 11.66 -4.19 -5.12
CA LEU A 29 11.64 -4.19 -3.66
C LEU A 29 10.35 -4.82 -3.13
N VAL A 30 10.49 -5.87 -2.33
CA VAL A 30 9.39 -6.56 -1.64
C VAL A 30 9.70 -6.72 -0.16
N ILE A 31 8.66 -6.82 0.66
CA ILE A 31 8.76 -7.07 2.11
C ILE A 31 8.08 -8.38 2.47
N GLN A 32 8.59 -9.05 3.50
CA GLN A 32 7.91 -10.21 4.08
C GLN A 32 6.95 -9.73 5.17
N ARG A 33 5.66 -10.06 5.04
CA ARG A 33 4.63 -9.58 5.97
C ARG A 33 4.85 -10.16 7.36
N SER A 34 4.92 -9.30 8.37
CA SER A 34 5.12 -9.69 9.78
C SER A 34 3.83 -9.93 10.55
N PHE A 35 2.67 -9.68 9.93
CA PHE A 35 1.34 -9.70 10.55
C PHE A 35 0.29 -10.38 9.66
N GLU A 36 -0.80 -10.83 10.29
CA GLU A 36 -1.96 -11.40 9.59
C GLU A 36 -2.88 -10.31 9.03
N PRO A 37 -3.61 -10.57 7.92
CA PRO A 37 -3.56 -11.79 7.13
C PRO A 37 -2.28 -11.92 6.30
N SER A 38 -1.97 -13.16 5.90
CA SER A 38 -0.87 -13.51 4.99
C SER A 38 0.52 -13.28 5.60
N LYS A 39 0.67 -13.54 6.90
CA LYS A 39 1.99 -13.49 7.55
C LYS A 39 2.97 -14.45 6.89
N GLY A 40 4.21 -14.01 6.71
CA GLY A 40 5.28 -14.79 6.08
C GLY A 40 5.28 -14.75 4.54
N MET A 41 4.22 -14.23 3.91
CA MET A 41 4.16 -14.04 2.46
C MET A 41 4.91 -12.77 2.02
N TRP A 42 5.40 -12.76 0.79
CA TRP A 42 5.94 -11.56 0.15
C TRP A 42 4.83 -10.60 -0.26
N SER A 43 5.09 -9.30 -0.10
CA SER A 43 4.17 -8.21 -0.42
C SER A 43 4.93 -7.03 -1.00
N LEU A 44 4.21 -6.22 -1.77
CA LEU A 44 4.67 -4.86 -2.08
C LEU A 44 4.73 -4.02 -0.79
N VAL A 45 5.51 -2.95 -0.86
CA VAL A 45 5.54 -1.93 0.18
C VAL A 45 4.29 -1.09 0.04
N GLY A 46 3.52 -0.95 1.11
CA GLY A 46 2.24 -0.24 1.06
C GLY A 46 1.68 0.07 2.44
N GLY A 47 0.57 0.80 2.46
CA GLY A 47 -0.10 1.27 3.67
C GLY A 47 -1.48 1.84 3.41
N PHE A 48 -2.13 2.34 4.46
CA PHE A 48 -3.42 3.03 4.36
C PHE A 48 -3.21 4.54 4.39
N VAL A 49 -4.02 5.25 3.60
CA VAL A 49 -4.06 6.71 3.57
C VAL A 49 -4.74 7.24 4.83
N SER A 50 -4.07 8.15 5.50
CA SER A 50 -4.44 8.87 6.72
C SER A 50 -5.40 10.01 6.40
N GLU A 51 -6.18 10.45 7.39
CA GLU A 51 -7.25 11.44 7.17
C GLU A 51 -6.76 12.81 6.66
N THR A 52 -5.50 13.15 6.93
CA THR A 52 -4.91 14.46 6.61
C THR A 52 -3.83 14.40 5.54
N GLU A 53 -3.70 13.28 4.82
CA GLU A 53 -2.71 13.13 3.75
C GLU A 53 -3.36 12.97 2.37
N SER A 54 -2.64 13.41 1.33
CA SER A 54 -3.02 13.09 -0.05
C SER A 54 -2.53 11.68 -0.38
N ALA A 55 -3.31 10.98 -1.20
CA ALA A 55 -2.84 9.76 -1.85
C ALA A 55 -1.89 10.07 -3.02
#